data_AF-A0AAU4BQY2-F1
#
_entry.id   AF-A0AAU4BQY2-F1
#
_cell.length_a   1.000
_cell.length_b   1.000
_cell.length_c   1.000
_cell.angle_alpha   90.00
_cell.angle_beta   90.00
_cell.angle_gamma   90.00
#
_symmetry.space_group_name_H-M   'P 1'
#
loop_
_entity.id
_entity.type
_entity.pdbx_description
1 polymer ?
#
loop_
_entity_poly.entity_id
_entity_poly.type
_entity_poly.pdbx_seq_one_letter_code
_entity_poly.pdbx_strand_id
1 'polypeptide(L)'
;MARSAVTTGAAARRFHGWLDAVNSADPARVAAFFAGSGTAAPSSPSHDLEHEMGFRRTGGLDLTETEADTGTVFTGLVRERGRGHFTRVTVEVEPDEPHGIVRFDVDDVSAPDGAAPRRMAEDEAVAAFANRLTVAAADGSFSGAVLIERNGETVLSGARGLRDRETNAPNTTGTADVPGPSAGRDEPRTVQDYVDLLGEPEPRSEPGTRWHYNNHGYNLLGLMIEQVTGRTYEEYVAEHVFKPAGMRDTSFTAAHPRLDHAIAYTRPSPGAGYEARREAPLYIGAPAGGAYSTTADIGRFAGALLGYRLLDSAHTALVTGGKVPVRGGHYGYGFVDHTLDGTRWFGHSGGTGGINGDLRIYPESGYVIVVLANLDPPAATAMTAFAGDRLPAG
;
A
#
# COMPACT_ATOMS: atom_id res chain seq x y z
N MET A 1 38.65 23.33 -20.27
CA MET A 1 38.62 21.88 -19.96
C MET A 1 37.26 21.36 -20.37
N ALA A 2 37.25 20.39 -21.29
CA ALA A 2 36.05 19.89 -21.96
C ALA A 2 35.15 19.12 -20.97
N ARG A 3 33.84 19.39 -21.02
CA ARG A 3 32.82 18.54 -20.40
C ARG A 3 32.87 17.17 -21.08
N SER A 4 33.21 16.14 -20.32
CA SER A 4 33.06 14.74 -20.72
C SER A 4 31.60 14.47 -21.08
N ALA A 5 31.34 14.09 -22.33
CA ALA A 5 30.05 13.58 -22.75
C ALA A 5 29.85 12.19 -22.11
N VAL A 6 28.97 12.10 -21.12
CA VAL A 6 28.53 10.81 -20.56
C VAL A 6 27.83 10.07 -21.69
N THR A 7 28.52 9.07 -22.26
CA THR A 7 27.94 8.17 -23.24
C THR A 7 27.20 7.11 -22.43
N THR A 8 25.91 7.30 -22.18
CA THR A 8 25.13 6.38 -21.32
C THR A 8 25.10 4.99 -21.94
N GLY A 9 25.56 3.99 -21.18
CA GLY A 9 25.54 2.58 -21.53
C GLY A 9 24.15 2.09 -21.99
N ALA A 10 24.10 0.92 -22.65
CA ALA A 10 22.84 0.31 -23.05
C ALA A 10 21.90 0.07 -21.85
N ALA A 11 22.44 -0.37 -20.72
CA ALA A 11 21.70 -0.53 -19.47
C ALA A 11 21.21 0.82 -18.90
N ALA A 12 22.05 1.86 -18.93
CA ALA A 12 21.66 3.20 -18.49
C ALA A 12 20.48 3.75 -19.31
N ARG A 13 20.46 3.52 -20.63
CA ARG A 13 19.32 3.89 -21.48
C ARG A 13 18.03 3.16 -21.09
N ARG A 14 18.12 1.86 -20.78
CA ARG A 14 16.96 1.08 -20.30
C ARG A 14 16.48 1.59 -18.93
N PHE A 15 17.40 1.85 -18.00
CA PHE A 15 17.09 2.42 -16.69
C PHE A 15 16.35 3.76 -16.80
N HIS A 16 16.88 4.71 -17.57
CA HIS A 16 16.23 6.02 -17.73
C HIS A 16 14.90 5.92 -18.46
N GLY A 17 14.77 5.02 -19.44
CA GLY A 17 13.48 4.73 -20.10
C GLY A 17 12.43 4.19 -19.12
N TRP A 18 12.82 3.32 -18.20
CA TRP A 18 11.95 2.85 -17.11
C TRP A 18 11.57 4.00 -16.19
N LEU A 19 12.54 4.79 -15.73
CA LEU A 19 12.32 5.90 -14.82
C LEU A 19 11.34 6.93 -15.41
N ASP A 20 11.48 7.24 -16.70
CA ASP A 20 10.58 8.13 -17.43
C ASP A 20 9.17 7.54 -17.58
N ALA A 21 9.06 6.23 -17.84
CA ALA A 21 7.76 5.56 -17.95
C ALA A 21 7.02 5.52 -16.60
N VAL A 22 7.74 5.26 -15.51
CA VAL A 22 7.19 5.29 -14.14
C VAL A 22 6.75 6.71 -13.78
N ASN A 23 7.61 7.70 -14.02
CA ASN A 23 7.34 9.11 -13.71
C ASN A 23 6.25 9.73 -14.57
N SER A 24 5.92 9.16 -15.74
CA SER A 24 4.80 9.63 -16.54
C SER A 24 3.43 9.29 -15.94
N ALA A 25 3.39 8.36 -14.99
CA ALA A 25 2.18 7.83 -14.38
C ALA A 25 1.14 7.24 -15.37
N ASP A 26 1.57 6.76 -16.54
CA ASP A 26 0.68 6.27 -17.62
C ASP A 26 0.71 4.73 -17.78
N PRO A 27 -0.43 3.99 -17.62
CA PRO A 27 -0.48 2.51 -17.60
C PRO A 27 0.14 1.92 -18.85
N ALA A 28 -0.21 2.51 -19.97
CA ALA A 28 0.23 2.07 -21.28
C ALA A 28 1.72 2.28 -21.47
N ARG A 29 2.29 3.39 -20.95
CA ARG A 29 3.73 3.66 -21.08
C ARG A 29 4.60 2.70 -20.28
N VAL A 30 4.20 2.38 -19.04
CA VAL A 30 4.92 1.39 -18.22
C VAL A 30 4.80 0.00 -18.85
N ALA A 31 3.59 -0.40 -19.26
CA ALA A 31 3.39 -1.69 -19.92
C ALA A 31 4.19 -1.79 -21.23
N ALA A 32 4.22 -0.74 -22.05
CA ALA A 32 4.97 -0.69 -23.30
C ALA A 32 6.48 -0.77 -23.08
N PHE A 33 7.01 -0.15 -22.02
CA PHE A 33 8.43 -0.27 -21.65
C PHE A 33 8.82 -1.73 -21.47
N PHE A 34 8.05 -2.48 -20.67
CA PHE A 34 8.33 -3.89 -20.38
C PHE A 34 8.06 -4.82 -21.57
N ALA A 35 6.98 -4.58 -22.33
CA ALA A 35 6.71 -5.36 -23.55
C ALA A 35 7.82 -5.21 -24.61
N GLY A 36 8.41 -4.00 -24.72
CA GLY A 36 9.49 -3.71 -25.66
C GLY A 36 10.91 -4.07 -25.19
N SER A 37 11.08 -4.64 -23.99
CA SER A 37 12.41 -4.98 -23.44
C SER A 37 12.81 -6.45 -23.61
N GLY A 38 11.98 -7.28 -24.25
CA GLY A 38 12.32 -8.66 -24.59
C GLY A 38 12.44 -9.62 -23.39
N THR A 39 11.84 -9.27 -22.26
CA THR A 39 11.96 -10.00 -21.00
C THR A 39 11.27 -11.37 -21.08
N ALA A 40 12.05 -12.43 -21.23
CA ALA A 40 11.62 -13.76 -20.80
C ALA A 40 11.69 -13.81 -19.27
N ALA A 41 10.60 -13.38 -18.60
CA ALA A 41 10.34 -13.47 -17.16
C ALA A 41 11.59 -13.39 -16.24
N PRO A 42 12.02 -12.18 -15.81
CA PRO A 42 13.16 -12.05 -14.93
C PRO A 42 12.92 -12.75 -13.59
N SER A 43 14.01 -13.13 -12.94
CA SER A 43 14.08 -13.88 -11.68
C SER A 43 13.59 -13.13 -10.42
N SER A 44 12.91 -11.99 -10.56
CA SER A 44 12.55 -11.12 -9.44
C SER A 44 11.04 -11.20 -9.11
N PRO A 45 10.65 -11.33 -7.82
CA PRO A 45 9.25 -11.33 -7.34
C PRO A 45 8.42 -10.06 -7.67
N SER A 46 9.03 -9.07 -8.31
CA SER A 46 8.56 -7.68 -8.48
C SER A 46 7.77 -7.41 -9.76
N HIS A 47 7.63 -8.38 -10.68
CA HIS A 47 6.82 -8.20 -11.89
C HIS A 47 5.33 -8.42 -11.62
N ASP A 48 4.73 -7.49 -10.87
CA ASP A 48 3.30 -7.24 -10.92
C ASP A 48 3.07 -5.82 -11.42
N LEU A 49 2.31 -5.69 -12.51
CA LEU A 49 1.92 -4.38 -13.05
C LEU A 49 1.24 -3.55 -11.95
N GLU A 50 0.52 -4.17 -11.01
CA GLU A 50 -0.06 -3.51 -9.84
C GLU A 50 1.00 -2.89 -8.90
N HIS A 51 2.18 -3.50 -8.78
CA HIS A 51 3.29 -3.04 -7.94
C HIS A 51 4.05 -1.88 -8.59
N GLU A 52 4.30 -1.95 -9.91
CA GLU A 52 4.89 -0.83 -10.68
C GLU A 52 3.93 0.38 -10.77
N MET A 53 2.61 0.12 -10.79
CA MET A 53 1.59 1.15 -10.62
C MET A 53 1.65 1.81 -9.22
N GLY A 54 2.30 1.19 -8.24
CA GLY A 54 2.55 1.76 -6.90
C GLY A 54 3.46 2.99 -6.93
N PHE A 55 4.42 3.08 -7.85
CA PHE A 55 5.31 4.25 -7.96
C PHE A 55 4.64 5.49 -8.54
N ARG A 56 3.59 5.31 -9.33
CA ARG A 56 2.75 6.43 -9.78
C ARG A 56 2.08 7.11 -8.63
N ARG A 57 1.66 6.26 -7.70
CA ARG A 57 1.02 6.65 -6.47
C ARG A 57 2.02 7.40 -5.60
N THR A 58 3.33 7.13 -5.64
CA THR A 58 4.31 7.94 -4.88
C THR A 58 4.61 9.33 -5.50
N GLY A 59 3.99 9.70 -6.63
CA GLY A 59 4.31 10.94 -7.33
C GLY A 59 5.62 10.89 -8.14
N GLY A 60 6.22 9.70 -8.24
CA GLY A 60 7.42 9.44 -9.02
C GLY A 60 8.69 9.24 -8.18
N LEU A 61 9.78 9.05 -8.91
CA LEU A 61 11.10 8.68 -8.47
C LEU A 61 12.13 9.70 -8.96
N ASP A 62 13.06 10.05 -8.09
CA ASP A 62 14.23 10.86 -8.44
C ASP A 62 15.49 10.03 -8.32
N LEU A 63 16.29 9.92 -9.39
CA LEU A 63 17.63 9.31 -9.32
C LEU A 63 18.53 10.21 -8.46
N THR A 64 18.98 9.70 -7.32
CA THR A 64 19.84 10.44 -6.39
C THR A 64 21.31 10.13 -6.60
N GLU A 65 21.64 8.89 -6.95
CA GLU A 65 23.02 8.45 -7.12
C GLU A 65 23.11 7.35 -8.20
N THR A 66 24.21 7.36 -8.96
CA THR A 66 24.59 6.24 -9.83
C THR A 66 25.68 5.44 -9.13
N GLU A 67 25.37 4.21 -8.74
CA GLU A 67 26.29 3.33 -8.00
C GLU A 67 27.15 2.48 -8.97
N ALA A 68 26.61 2.12 -10.14
CA ALA A 68 27.34 1.41 -11.18
C ALA A 68 26.85 1.78 -12.59
N ASP A 69 27.78 1.92 -13.54
CA ASP A 69 27.51 1.99 -14.98
C ASP A 69 28.67 1.33 -15.73
N THR A 70 28.46 0.10 -16.21
CA THR A 70 29.47 -0.68 -16.94
C THR A 70 29.15 -0.80 -18.44
N GLY A 71 28.13 -0.09 -18.93
CA GLY A 71 27.61 -0.27 -20.28
C GLY A 71 26.44 -1.27 -20.34
N THR A 72 26.63 -2.48 -19.81
CA THR A 72 25.61 -3.56 -19.79
C THR A 72 24.96 -3.78 -18.44
N VAL A 73 25.51 -3.18 -17.37
CA VAL A 73 24.87 -3.10 -16.05
C VAL A 73 24.77 -1.64 -15.65
N PHE A 74 23.61 -1.24 -15.15
CA PHE A 74 23.39 0.05 -14.52
C PHE A 74 22.69 -0.13 -13.18
N THR A 75 23.24 0.49 -12.14
CA THR A 75 22.66 0.49 -10.79
C THR A 75 22.48 1.92 -10.33
N GLY A 76 21.23 2.31 -10.10
CA GLY A 76 20.86 3.64 -9.64
C GLY A 76 20.14 3.56 -8.31
N LEU A 77 20.50 4.47 -7.41
CA LEU A 77 19.75 4.72 -6.19
C LEU A 77 18.70 5.79 -6.48
N VAL A 78 17.42 5.44 -6.33
CA VAL A 78 16.29 6.35 -6.54
C VAL A 78 15.59 6.66 -5.22
N ARG A 79 15.02 7.86 -5.12
CA ARG A 79 14.21 8.30 -3.99
C ARG A 79 12.76 8.47 -4.41
N GLU A 80 11.85 7.84 -3.68
CA GLU A 80 10.41 8.03 -3.86
C GLU A 80 9.98 9.41 -3.37
N ARG A 81 9.30 10.21 -4.20
CA ARG A 81 8.91 11.58 -3.83
C ARG A 81 7.88 11.60 -2.69
N GLY A 82 6.92 10.68 -2.72
CA GLY A 82 5.78 10.64 -1.80
C GLY A 82 6.11 10.06 -0.43
N ARG A 83 6.96 9.03 -0.37
CA ARG A 83 7.36 8.36 0.89
C ARG A 83 8.73 8.82 1.38
N GLY A 84 9.60 9.28 0.48
CA GLY A 84 10.97 9.66 0.78
C GLY A 84 11.93 8.48 0.94
N HIS A 85 11.45 7.25 0.75
CA HIS A 85 12.22 6.01 0.84
C HIS A 85 13.15 5.86 -0.36
N PHE A 86 14.24 5.12 -0.13
CA PHE A 86 15.26 4.87 -1.14
C PHE A 86 15.13 3.44 -1.66
N THR A 87 15.32 3.31 -2.96
CA THR A 87 15.25 2.04 -3.66
C THR A 87 16.46 1.94 -4.57
N ARG A 88 17.16 0.83 -4.51
CA ARG A 88 18.23 0.50 -5.45
C ARG A 88 17.60 -0.23 -6.63
N VAL A 89 17.86 0.26 -7.83
CA VAL A 89 17.35 -0.33 -9.05
C VAL A 89 18.52 -0.74 -9.93
N THR A 90 18.58 -2.04 -10.23
CA THR A 90 19.63 -2.64 -11.05
C THR A 90 19.03 -3.14 -12.36
N VAL A 91 19.59 -2.66 -13.48
CA VAL A 91 19.22 -3.09 -14.82
C VAL A 91 20.44 -3.72 -15.48
N GLU A 92 20.29 -4.97 -15.91
CA GLU A 92 21.28 -5.67 -16.72
C GLU A 92 20.68 -5.99 -18.09
N VAL A 93 21.48 -5.79 -19.13
CA VAL A 93 21.08 -6.04 -20.51
C VAL A 93 22.06 -6.98 -21.21
N GLU A 94 21.57 -7.67 -22.24
CA GLU A 94 22.42 -8.41 -23.16
C GLU A 94 23.48 -7.49 -23.80
N PRO A 95 24.72 -7.99 -24.02
CA PRO A 95 25.79 -7.20 -24.61
C PRO A 95 25.55 -6.84 -26.08
N ASP A 96 24.79 -7.67 -26.81
CA ASP A 96 24.48 -7.47 -28.22
C ASP A 96 23.13 -6.78 -28.40
N GLU A 97 22.94 -6.09 -29.54
CA GLU A 97 21.63 -5.52 -29.89
C GLU A 97 20.56 -6.63 -30.02
N PRO A 98 19.34 -6.42 -29.51
CA PRO A 98 18.74 -5.15 -29.10
C PRO A 98 18.93 -4.77 -27.61
N HIS A 99 19.89 -5.37 -26.91
CA HIS A 99 20.12 -5.19 -25.47
C HIS A 99 18.84 -5.49 -24.66
N GLY A 100 18.35 -6.72 -24.78
CA GLY A 100 17.21 -7.21 -23.99
C GLY A 100 17.53 -7.15 -22.50
N ILE A 101 16.54 -6.81 -21.67
CA ILE A 101 16.73 -6.77 -20.21
C ILE A 101 16.75 -8.21 -19.70
N VAL A 102 17.87 -8.61 -19.08
CA VAL A 102 18.06 -9.95 -18.49
C VAL A 102 17.92 -9.93 -16.97
N ARG A 103 18.13 -8.77 -16.35
CA ARG A 103 17.93 -8.56 -14.91
C ARG A 103 17.30 -7.19 -14.66
N PHE A 104 16.30 -7.16 -13.79
CA PHE A 104 15.66 -5.95 -13.32
C PHE A 104 15.30 -6.13 -11.86
N ASP A 105 16.15 -5.63 -10.97
CA ASP A 105 15.94 -5.72 -9.52
C ASP A 105 15.59 -4.36 -8.94
N VAL A 106 14.69 -4.39 -7.95
CA VAL A 106 14.15 -3.23 -7.26
C VAL A 106 14.15 -3.56 -5.77
N ASP A 107 15.16 -3.07 -5.07
CA ASP A 107 15.39 -3.39 -3.66
C ASP A 107 15.16 -2.14 -2.79
N ASP A 108 14.32 -2.26 -1.77
CA ASP A 108 14.21 -1.22 -0.76
C ASP A 108 15.46 -1.22 0.11
N VAL A 109 16.05 -0.04 0.29
CA VAL A 109 17.36 0.10 0.94
C VAL A 109 17.32 1.22 1.96
N SER A 110 18.21 1.11 2.94
CA SER A 110 18.45 2.16 3.92
C SER A 110 18.76 3.47 3.21
N ALA A 111 18.28 4.57 3.78
CA ALA A 111 18.63 5.89 3.28
C ALA A 111 20.17 6.10 3.40
N PRO A 112 20.81 6.75 2.41
CA PRO A 112 22.22 7.11 2.51
C PRO A 112 22.55 7.91 3.76
N ASP A 113 23.83 7.90 4.16
CA ASP A 113 24.32 8.65 5.30
C ASP A 113 23.90 10.13 5.23
N GLY A 114 23.25 10.62 6.29
CA GLY A 114 22.73 11.98 6.37
C GLY A 114 21.39 12.23 5.65
N ALA A 115 20.87 11.25 4.90
CA ALA A 115 19.55 11.32 4.27
C ALA A 115 18.45 10.59 5.07
N ALA A 116 18.83 9.73 6.02
CA ALA A 116 17.90 9.02 6.89
C ALA A 116 17.09 10.00 7.78
N PRO A 117 15.77 9.79 7.92
CA PRO A 117 14.98 10.54 8.88
C PRO A 117 15.55 10.37 10.30
N ARG A 118 15.72 11.49 11.00
CA ARG A 118 16.12 11.45 12.41
C ARG A 118 14.95 10.91 13.25
N ARG A 119 15.22 9.87 14.05
CA ARG A 119 14.34 9.42 15.14
C ARG A 119 14.25 10.50 16.22
N MET A 120 13.05 10.75 16.72
CA MET A 120 12.72 11.85 17.62
C MET A 120 12.14 11.30 18.93
N ALA A 121 12.11 12.13 19.96
CA ALA A 121 11.27 11.86 21.12
C ALA A 121 9.78 11.78 20.68
N GLU A 122 8.95 11.04 21.42
CA GLU A 122 7.55 10.78 21.01
C GLU A 122 6.75 12.08 20.80
N ASP A 123 6.85 13.02 21.73
CA ASP A 123 6.19 14.33 21.67
C ASP A 123 6.66 15.15 20.46
N GLU A 124 7.96 15.17 20.18
CA GLU A 124 8.55 15.83 19.02
C GLU A 124 8.09 15.16 17.71
N ALA A 125 8.10 13.83 17.63
CA ALA A 125 7.65 13.06 16.46
C ALA A 125 6.17 13.31 16.17
N VAL A 126 5.32 13.30 17.21
CA VAL A 126 3.88 13.53 17.11
C VAL A 126 3.59 14.96 16.67
N ALA A 127 4.31 15.96 17.21
CA ALA A 127 4.19 17.35 16.78
C ALA A 127 4.61 17.53 15.31
N ALA A 128 5.73 16.92 14.90
CA ALA A 128 6.19 16.93 13.51
C ALA A 128 5.16 16.29 12.57
N PHE A 129 4.54 15.17 12.98
CA PHE A 129 3.51 14.49 12.21
C PHE A 129 2.23 15.32 12.10
N ALA A 130 1.75 15.92 13.20
CA ALA A 130 0.59 16.81 13.18
C ALA A 130 0.81 18.03 12.26
N ASN A 131 2.03 18.57 12.23
CA ASN A 131 2.41 19.62 11.29
C ASN A 131 2.41 19.10 9.85
N ARG A 132 3.00 17.93 9.59
CA ARG A 132 3.00 17.31 8.26
C ARG A 132 1.58 17.11 7.72
N LEU A 133 0.65 16.63 8.54
CA LEU A 133 -0.76 16.47 8.18
C LEU A 133 -1.41 17.81 7.84
N THR A 134 -1.07 18.88 8.56
CA THR A 134 -1.61 20.22 8.31
C THR A 134 -1.12 20.77 6.99
N VAL A 135 0.18 20.65 6.70
CA VAL A 135 0.77 21.03 5.41
C VAL A 135 0.18 20.20 4.27
N ALA A 136 0.08 18.87 4.45
CA ALA A 136 -0.47 17.96 3.45
C ALA A 136 -1.95 18.23 3.14
N ALA A 137 -2.72 18.65 4.14
CA ALA A 137 -4.10 19.03 3.93
C ALA A 137 -4.22 20.36 3.17
N ALA A 138 -3.35 21.32 3.47
CA ALA A 138 -3.34 22.62 2.80
C ALA A 138 -2.92 22.53 1.33
N ASP A 139 -1.98 21.64 0.99
CA ASP A 139 -1.53 21.42 -0.39
C ASP A 139 -2.37 20.37 -1.16
N GLY A 140 -3.36 19.76 -0.50
CA GLY A 140 -4.25 18.76 -1.08
C GLY A 140 -3.61 17.38 -1.32
N SER A 141 -2.43 17.12 -0.75
CA SER A 141 -1.80 15.79 -0.77
C SER A 141 -2.32 14.83 0.30
N PHE A 142 -3.11 15.33 1.26
CA PHE A 142 -3.79 14.51 2.26
C PHE A 142 -5.21 15.01 2.57
N SER A 143 -6.14 14.08 2.74
CA SER A 143 -7.49 14.31 3.24
C SER A 143 -7.95 12.98 3.83
N GLY A 144 -8.27 12.95 5.12
CA GLY A 144 -8.61 11.70 5.81
C GLY A 144 -8.44 11.76 7.33
N ALA A 145 -8.34 10.59 7.93
CA ALA A 145 -8.24 10.39 9.38
C ALA A 145 -6.95 9.63 9.76
N VAL A 146 -6.46 9.88 10.98
CA VAL A 146 -5.25 9.27 11.52
C VAL A 146 -5.46 8.78 12.96
N LEU A 147 -4.72 7.76 13.33
CA LEU A 147 -4.55 7.27 14.70
C LEU A 147 -3.10 6.82 14.90
N ILE A 148 -2.50 7.23 16.01
CA ILE A 148 -1.27 6.66 16.57
C ILE A 148 -1.61 6.20 17.98
N GLU A 149 -1.39 4.94 18.25
CA GLU A 149 -1.46 4.36 19.59
C GLU A 149 -0.09 3.83 20.00
N ARG A 150 0.17 3.77 21.30
CA ARG A 150 1.31 3.08 21.87
C ARG A 150 0.84 2.23 23.03
N ASN A 151 1.13 0.93 22.99
CA ASN A 151 0.74 -0.02 24.04
C ASN A 151 -0.77 0.03 24.37
N GLY A 152 -1.61 0.30 23.37
CA GLY A 152 -3.07 0.40 23.52
C GLY A 152 -3.59 1.75 24.01
N GLU A 153 -2.71 2.73 24.24
CA GLU A 153 -3.11 4.10 24.57
C GLU A 153 -3.00 5.02 23.35
N THR A 154 -4.01 5.88 23.14
CA THR A 154 -3.99 6.84 22.04
C THR A 154 -2.97 7.95 22.31
N VAL A 155 -1.98 8.05 21.43
CA VAL A 155 -0.97 9.12 21.41
C VAL A 155 -1.44 10.29 20.56
N LEU A 156 -2.04 9.99 19.40
CA LEU A 156 -2.62 10.98 18.50
C LEU A 156 -3.87 10.41 17.83
N SER A 157 -4.95 11.18 17.79
CA SER A 157 -6.10 10.89 16.94
C SER A 157 -6.62 12.18 16.34
N GLY A 158 -6.96 12.16 15.05
CA GLY A 158 -7.47 13.35 14.38
C GLY A 158 -7.83 13.11 12.93
N ALA A 159 -8.36 14.16 12.30
CA ALA A 159 -8.68 14.18 10.88
C ALA A 159 -8.29 15.51 10.25
N ARG A 160 -8.12 15.51 8.93
CA ARG A 160 -7.83 16.69 8.10
C ARG A 160 -8.54 16.59 6.77
N GLY A 161 -8.74 17.72 6.10
CA GLY A 161 -9.39 17.79 4.80
C GLY A 161 -10.90 17.56 4.86
N LEU A 162 -11.49 17.32 3.71
CA LEU A 162 -12.93 17.24 3.52
C LEU A 162 -13.33 15.83 3.11
N ARG A 163 -14.33 15.27 3.81
CA ARG A 163 -14.98 14.02 3.39
C ARG A 163 -15.84 14.26 2.15
N ASP A 164 -16.38 15.48 2.01
CA ASP A 164 -17.10 15.92 0.82
C ASP A 164 -16.79 17.39 0.53
N ARG A 165 -16.13 17.64 -0.60
CA ARG A 165 -15.74 18.96 -1.09
C ARG A 165 -16.92 19.78 -1.62
N GLU A 166 -18.01 19.14 -2.05
CA GLU A 166 -19.19 19.85 -2.56
C GLU A 166 -19.97 20.49 -1.42
N THR A 167 -20.18 19.74 -0.34
CA THR A 167 -20.90 20.23 0.85
C THR A 167 -19.99 20.92 1.86
N ASN A 168 -18.68 20.98 1.60
CA ASN A 168 -17.65 21.41 2.55
C ASN A 168 -17.70 20.61 3.88
N ALA A 169 -18.10 19.34 3.83
CA ALA A 169 -18.16 18.50 5.01
C ALA A 169 -16.73 18.06 5.40
N PRO A 170 -16.27 18.33 6.64
CA PRO A 170 -14.94 17.95 7.08
C PRO A 170 -14.85 16.44 7.32
N ASN A 171 -13.66 15.88 7.12
CA ASN A 171 -13.34 14.56 7.67
C ASN A 171 -13.37 14.60 9.21
N THR A 172 -13.78 13.48 9.81
CA THR A 172 -13.71 13.25 11.26
C THR A 172 -12.97 11.94 11.53
N THR A 173 -12.63 11.66 12.79
CA THR A 173 -12.05 10.36 13.18
C THR A 173 -13.04 9.19 13.01
N GLY A 174 -14.33 9.48 12.88
CA GLY A 174 -15.39 8.52 12.57
C GLY A 174 -15.71 8.41 11.08
N THR A 175 -15.01 9.15 10.22
CA THR A 175 -15.21 9.04 8.78
C THR A 175 -14.69 7.69 8.30
N ALA A 176 -15.57 6.94 7.64
CA ALA A 176 -15.31 5.61 7.16
C ALA A 176 -14.99 5.60 5.66
N ASP A 177 -13.98 4.80 5.32
CA ASP A 177 -13.42 4.71 3.97
C ASP A 177 -13.50 3.27 3.44
N VAL A 178 -13.59 3.14 2.11
CA VAL A 178 -13.61 1.85 1.37
C VAL A 178 -12.28 1.60 0.70
N PRO A 179 -11.53 0.53 1.00
CA PRO A 179 -10.52 0.02 0.11
C PRO A 179 -11.12 -1.12 -0.72
N GLY A 180 -11.68 -0.84 -1.89
CA GLY A 180 -12.26 -1.89 -2.74
C GLY A 180 -12.56 -1.42 -4.17
N PRO A 181 -12.47 -2.29 -5.18
CA PRO A 181 -12.82 -1.93 -6.55
C PRO A 181 -14.32 -1.63 -6.66
N SER A 182 -14.68 -0.67 -7.51
CA SER A 182 -16.07 -0.46 -7.90
C SER A 182 -16.50 -1.54 -8.90
N ALA A 183 -17.65 -2.15 -8.67
CA ALA A 183 -18.26 -3.03 -9.65
C ALA A 183 -19.12 -2.20 -10.63
N GLY A 184 -19.01 -2.52 -11.92
CA GLY A 184 -19.91 -2.02 -12.96
C GLY A 184 -21.31 -2.63 -12.87
N ARG A 185 -22.01 -2.71 -14.00
CA ARG A 185 -23.47 -2.96 -14.10
C ARG A 185 -24.00 -4.32 -13.57
N ASP A 186 -23.13 -5.28 -13.26
CA ASP A 186 -23.47 -6.55 -12.60
C ASP A 186 -22.87 -6.51 -11.18
N GLU A 187 -23.66 -6.03 -10.22
CA GLU A 187 -23.21 -5.77 -8.86
C GLU A 187 -23.16 -7.07 -8.03
N PRO A 188 -21.98 -7.51 -7.55
CA PRO A 188 -21.85 -8.69 -6.71
C PRO A 188 -22.70 -8.58 -5.44
N ARG A 189 -23.37 -9.67 -5.08
CA ARG A 189 -24.21 -9.77 -3.88
C ARG A 189 -23.72 -10.82 -2.90
N THR A 190 -22.85 -11.70 -3.35
CA THR A 190 -22.27 -12.80 -2.59
C THR A 190 -20.79 -12.92 -2.90
N VAL A 191 -20.04 -13.63 -2.04
CA VAL A 191 -18.64 -13.96 -2.32
C VAL A 191 -18.51 -14.80 -3.61
N GLN A 192 -19.51 -15.63 -3.92
CA GLN A 192 -19.53 -16.42 -5.15
C GLN A 192 -19.57 -15.53 -6.40
N ASP A 193 -20.37 -14.47 -6.40
CA ASP A 193 -20.44 -13.53 -7.54
C ASP A 193 -19.08 -12.90 -7.84
N TYR A 194 -18.28 -12.59 -6.80
CA TYR A 194 -16.92 -12.09 -6.96
C TYR A 194 -15.97 -13.10 -7.58
N VAL A 195 -16.14 -14.39 -7.28
CA VAL A 195 -15.34 -15.47 -7.86
C VAL A 195 -15.77 -15.71 -9.32
N ASP A 196 -17.07 -15.76 -9.58
CA ASP A 196 -17.64 -15.98 -10.92
C ASP A 196 -17.26 -14.86 -11.89
N LEU A 197 -17.25 -13.60 -11.44
CA LEU A 197 -16.81 -12.45 -12.25
C LEU A 197 -15.36 -12.58 -12.74
N LEU A 198 -14.51 -13.22 -11.95
CA LEU A 198 -13.08 -13.39 -12.25
C LEU A 198 -12.79 -14.69 -13.01
N GLY A 199 -13.75 -15.62 -13.03
CA GLY A 199 -13.65 -16.91 -13.70
C GLY A 199 -12.61 -17.84 -13.07
N GLU A 200 -12.10 -18.78 -13.87
CA GLU A 200 -11.06 -19.74 -13.49
C GLU A 200 -9.76 -19.43 -14.26
N PRO A 201 -8.98 -18.41 -13.84
CA PRO A 201 -7.73 -18.09 -14.51
C PRO A 201 -6.67 -19.16 -14.26
N GLU A 202 -5.93 -19.53 -15.30
CA GLU A 202 -4.76 -20.40 -15.18
C GLU A 202 -3.71 -19.78 -14.22
N PRO A 203 -3.04 -20.59 -13.38
CA PRO A 203 -1.96 -20.11 -12.53
C PRO A 203 -0.87 -19.41 -13.36
N ARG A 204 -0.45 -18.21 -12.92
CA ARG A 204 0.65 -17.45 -13.56
C ARG A 204 2.01 -18.17 -13.49
N SER A 205 2.16 -19.08 -12.53
CA SER A 205 3.35 -19.88 -12.28
C SER A 205 2.97 -21.14 -11.51
N GLU A 206 3.90 -22.10 -11.42
CA GLU A 206 3.71 -23.31 -10.62
C GLU A 206 3.45 -22.92 -9.13
N PRO A 207 2.36 -23.39 -8.50
CA PRO A 207 2.02 -23.02 -7.14
C PRO A 207 3.18 -23.22 -6.16
N GLY A 208 3.47 -22.20 -5.36
CA GLY A 208 4.55 -22.22 -4.37
C GLY A 208 5.95 -21.86 -4.91
N THR A 209 6.12 -21.69 -6.23
CA THR A 209 7.43 -21.34 -6.82
C THR A 209 7.69 -19.84 -6.91
N ARG A 210 6.63 -19.02 -7.02
CA ARG A 210 6.73 -17.55 -7.12
C ARG A 210 5.61 -16.87 -6.35
N TRP A 211 5.89 -15.68 -5.84
CA TRP A 211 4.89 -14.84 -5.20
C TRP A 211 4.22 -13.92 -6.23
N HIS A 212 2.89 -13.87 -6.18
CA HIS A 212 2.07 -12.91 -6.88
C HIS A 212 0.94 -12.48 -5.93
N TYR A 213 0.76 -11.18 -5.74
CA TYR A 213 -0.40 -10.69 -5.00
C TYR A 213 -1.68 -11.06 -5.77
N ASN A 214 -2.71 -11.53 -5.08
CA ASN A 214 -3.88 -12.07 -5.75
C ASN A 214 -5.17 -11.89 -4.94
N ASN A 215 -5.96 -10.88 -5.30
CA ASN A 215 -7.28 -10.63 -4.72
C ASN A 215 -8.26 -11.80 -4.96
N HIS A 216 -8.20 -12.47 -6.12
CA HIS A 216 -9.03 -13.64 -6.38
C HIS A 216 -8.77 -14.76 -5.36
N GLY A 217 -7.50 -14.97 -5.01
CA GLY A 217 -7.11 -15.91 -3.95
C GLY A 217 -7.76 -15.61 -2.60
N TYR A 218 -7.88 -14.34 -2.22
CA TYR A 218 -8.58 -13.94 -0.99
C TYR A 218 -10.09 -14.16 -1.08
N ASN A 219 -10.71 -13.93 -2.23
CA ASN A 219 -12.13 -14.24 -2.43
C ASN A 219 -12.41 -15.75 -2.30
N LEU A 220 -11.53 -16.60 -2.84
CA LEU A 220 -11.59 -18.05 -2.66
C LEU A 220 -11.44 -18.44 -1.17
N LEU A 221 -10.56 -17.80 -0.41
CA LEU A 221 -10.45 -18.02 1.04
C LEU A 221 -11.75 -17.64 1.77
N GLY A 222 -12.43 -16.58 1.33
CA GLY A 222 -13.76 -16.23 1.83
C GLY A 222 -14.79 -17.31 1.56
N LEU A 223 -14.86 -17.85 0.34
CA LEU A 223 -15.73 -18.99 0.02
C LEU A 223 -15.42 -20.22 0.88
N MET A 224 -14.14 -20.50 1.13
CA MET A 224 -13.77 -21.61 2.02
C MET A 224 -14.32 -21.43 3.44
N ILE A 225 -14.32 -20.19 3.97
CA ILE A 225 -14.96 -19.89 5.26
C ILE A 225 -16.46 -20.19 5.19
N GLU A 226 -17.14 -19.77 4.12
CA GLU A 226 -18.58 -20.03 3.98
C GLU A 226 -18.89 -21.54 3.91
N GLN A 227 -18.12 -22.29 3.13
CA GLN A 227 -18.30 -23.74 2.98
C GLN A 227 -18.05 -24.50 4.28
N VAL A 228 -17.01 -24.13 5.03
CA VAL A 228 -16.64 -24.82 6.28
C VAL A 228 -17.61 -24.48 7.42
N THR A 229 -18.12 -23.24 7.46
CA THR A 229 -18.89 -22.74 8.61
C THR A 229 -20.40 -22.73 8.38
N GLY A 230 -20.85 -22.77 7.13
CA GLY A 230 -22.25 -22.63 6.73
C GLY A 230 -22.82 -21.22 6.95
N ARG A 231 -21.97 -20.20 7.17
CA ARG A 231 -22.33 -18.79 7.38
C ARG A 231 -21.76 -17.95 6.25
N THR A 232 -22.36 -16.79 5.93
CA THR A 232 -21.72 -15.89 4.96
C THR A 232 -20.41 -15.36 5.53
N TYR A 233 -19.48 -14.98 4.67
CA TYR A 233 -18.19 -14.45 5.08
C TYR A 233 -18.34 -13.23 5.99
N GLU A 234 -19.23 -12.31 5.66
CA GLU A 234 -19.45 -11.06 6.39
C GLU A 234 -20.04 -11.33 7.78
N GLU A 235 -20.99 -12.27 7.88
CA GLU A 235 -21.54 -12.70 9.16
C GLU A 235 -20.48 -13.36 10.05
N TYR A 236 -19.61 -14.18 9.45
CA TYR A 236 -18.54 -14.85 10.17
C TYR A 236 -17.51 -13.83 10.71
N VAL A 237 -17.06 -12.91 9.86
CA VAL A 237 -16.10 -11.85 10.27
C VAL A 237 -16.71 -10.89 11.28
N ALA A 238 -17.98 -10.50 11.12
CA ALA A 238 -18.66 -9.65 12.08
C ALA A 238 -18.71 -10.28 13.48
N GLU A 239 -19.03 -11.58 13.57
CA GLU A 239 -19.18 -12.28 14.85
C GLU A 239 -17.83 -12.68 15.47
N HIS A 240 -16.82 -13.07 14.68
CA HIS A 240 -15.57 -13.62 15.20
C HIS A 240 -14.38 -12.67 15.15
N VAL A 241 -14.48 -11.55 14.42
CA VAL A 241 -13.40 -10.54 14.33
C VAL A 241 -13.90 -9.19 14.85
N PHE A 242 -14.93 -8.61 14.24
CA PHE A 242 -15.35 -7.25 14.58
C PHE A 242 -15.89 -7.17 15.99
N LYS A 243 -16.82 -8.06 16.37
CA LYS A 243 -17.42 -8.06 17.71
C LYS A 243 -16.40 -8.34 18.83
N PRO A 244 -15.50 -9.35 18.75
CA PRO A 244 -14.49 -9.58 19.77
C PRO A 244 -13.42 -8.48 19.85
N ALA A 245 -13.10 -7.84 18.71
CA ALA A 245 -12.22 -6.68 18.70
C ALA A 245 -12.92 -5.39 19.19
N GLY A 246 -14.25 -5.35 19.20
CA GLY A 246 -15.03 -4.15 19.55
C GLY A 246 -15.16 -3.15 18.40
N MET A 247 -15.05 -3.61 17.16
CA MET A 247 -15.17 -2.81 15.94
C MET A 247 -16.64 -2.56 15.59
N ARG A 248 -17.25 -1.53 16.19
CA ARG A 248 -18.69 -1.25 16.08
C ARG A 248 -19.05 -0.31 14.93
N ASP A 249 -18.05 0.28 14.32
CA ASP A 249 -18.10 1.27 13.25
C ASP A 249 -17.40 0.68 12.01
N THR A 250 -17.57 -0.63 11.79
CA THR A 250 -16.99 -1.40 10.67
C THR A 250 -18.05 -2.32 10.05
N SER A 251 -18.13 -2.33 8.73
CA SER A 251 -19.11 -3.15 8.00
C SER A 251 -18.62 -3.45 6.58
N PHE A 252 -19.12 -4.53 5.97
CA PHE A 252 -18.97 -4.77 4.53
C PHE A 252 -20.02 -4.05 3.69
N THR A 253 -20.98 -3.35 4.31
CA THR A 253 -22.04 -2.62 3.59
C THR A 253 -22.04 -1.14 3.92
N ALA A 254 -22.25 -0.31 2.91
CA ALA A 254 -22.37 1.13 3.07
C ALA A 254 -23.61 1.55 3.90
N ALA A 255 -24.64 0.71 3.94
CA ALA A 255 -25.89 0.99 4.65
C ALA A 255 -25.78 0.93 6.18
N HIS A 256 -24.61 0.61 6.74
CA HIS A 256 -24.44 0.51 8.18
C HIS A 256 -24.66 1.88 8.86
N PRO A 257 -25.60 1.98 9.82
CA PRO A 257 -26.15 3.27 10.27
C PRO A 257 -25.19 4.15 11.08
N ARG A 258 -24.05 3.59 11.50
CA ARG A 258 -23.02 4.31 12.25
C ARG A 258 -21.90 4.86 11.38
N LEU A 259 -21.88 4.52 10.09
CA LEU A 259 -20.81 4.95 9.18
C LEU A 259 -21.11 6.33 8.59
N ASP A 260 -20.10 7.20 8.65
CA ASP A 260 -20.07 8.49 7.98
C ASP A 260 -19.08 8.43 6.82
N HIS A 261 -19.58 8.26 5.59
CA HIS A 261 -18.73 7.93 4.43
C HIS A 261 -18.02 9.13 3.84
N ALA A 262 -16.76 8.95 3.45
CA ALA A 262 -16.08 9.91 2.58
C ALA A 262 -16.40 9.70 1.11
N ILE A 263 -16.40 10.79 0.35
CA ILE A 263 -16.35 10.78 -1.10
C ILE A 263 -14.90 10.56 -1.52
N ALA A 264 -14.67 9.54 -2.35
CA ALA A 264 -13.36 9.26 -2.92
C ALA A 264 -13.00 10.32 -3.98
N TYR A 265 -11.78 10.84 -3.94
CA TYR A 265 -11.28 11.82 -4.91
C TYR A 265 -10.05 11.31 -5.64
N THR A 266 -10.19 11.06 -6.95
CA THR A 266 -9.11 10.54 -7.79
C THR A 266 -8.50 11.65 -8.64
N ARG A 267 -7.22 11.51 -8.97
CA ARG A 267 -6.50 12.39 -9.89
C ARG A 267 -6.13 11.57 -11.13
N PRO A 268 -6.70 11.88 -12.31
CA PRO A 268 -6.52 11.05 -13.49
C PRO A 268 -5.10 11.07 -14.06
N SER A 269 -4.34 12.16 -13.81
CA SER A 269 -2.94 12.29 -14.23
C SER A 269 -2.16 13.25 -13.32
N PRO A 270 -0.81 13.19 -13.32
CA PRO A 270 0.02 14.20 -12.66
C PRO A 270 -0.36 15.61 -13.14
N GLY A 271 -0.49 16.55 -12.20
CA GLY A 271 -0.88 17.94 -12.49
C GLY A 271 -2.38 18.18 -12.74
N ALA A 272 -3.20 17.13 -12.91
CA ALA A 272 -4.65 17.29 -12.99
C ALA A 272 -5.25 17.65 -11.62
N GLY A 273 -6.44 18.26 -11.65
CA GLY A 273 -7.27 18.44 -10.45
C GLY A 273 -7.81 17.10 -9.94
N TYR A 274 -8.25 17.08 -8.68
CA TYR A 274 -8.97 15.94 -8.14
C TYR A 274 -10.43 15.97 -8.59
N GLU A 275 -10.95 14.80 -8.92
CA GLU A 275 -12.32 14.56 -9.34
C GLU A 275 -13.01 13.59 -8.37
N ALA A 276 -14.26 13.87 -8.02
CA ALA A 276 -15.05 12.99 -7.17
C ALA A 276 -15.42 11.71 -7.92
N ARG A 277 -15.12 10.54 -7.35
CA ARG A 277 -15.73 9.28 -7.80
C ARG A 277 -17.11 9.15 -7.19
N ARG A 278 -18.13 9.20 -8.03
CA ARG A 278 -19.55 9.06 -7.66
C ARG A 278 -20.13 7.76 -8.19
N GLU A 279 -19.31 6.71 -8.19
CA GLU A 279 -19.77 5.35 -8.44
C GLU A 279 -20.68 4.94 -7.27
N ALA A 280 -21.68 4.10 -7.55
CA ALA A 280 -22.51 3.56 -6.48
C ALA A 280 -21.63 2.77 -5.50
N PRO A 281 -21.84 2.89 -4.18
CA PRO A 281 -21.21 2.00 -3.22
C PRO A 281 -21.48 0.54 -3.58
N LEU A 282 -20.54 -0.35 -3.29
CA LEU A 282 -20.78 -1.78 -3.41
C LEU A 282 -21.98 -2.18 -2.54
N TYR A 283 -22.85 -3.04 -3.09
CA TYR A 283 -23.90 -3.69 -2.33
C TYR A 283 -23.32 -4.39 -1.07
N ILE A 284 -22.22 -5.13 -1.26
CA ILE A 284 -21.46 -5.79 -0.21
C ILE A 284 -19.98 -5.82 -0.58
N GLY A 285 -19.08 -5.64 0.38
CA GLY A 285 -17.64 -5.78 0.17
C GLY A 285 -17.21 -7.24 0.02
N ALA A 286 -16.04 -7.46 -0.57
CA ALA A 286 -15.46 -8.78 -0.78
C ALA A 286 -14.44 -9.15 0.32
N PRO A 287 -14.09 -10.44 0.46
CA PRO A 287 -12.98 -10.87 1.31
C PRO A 287 -11.65 -10.18 0.99
N ALA A 288 -11.39 -9.89 -0.28
CA ALA A 288 -10.18 -9.19 -0.72
C ALA A 288 -10.19 -7.66 -0.45
N GLY A 289 -11.32 -7.08 -0.08
CA GLY A 289 -11.48 -5.63 0.12
C GLY A 289 -12.91 -5.16 -0.04
N GLY A 290 -13.20 -3.93 0.40
CA GLY A 290 -14.53 -3.31 0.33
C GLY A 290 -15.22 -3.16 1.68
N ALA A 291 -14.54 -3.47 2.79
CA ALA A 291 -15.02 -3.13 4.11
C ALA A 291 -14.86 -1.63 4.40
N TYR A 292 -15.85 -1.06 5.06
CA TYR A 292 -15.82 0.27 5.63
C TYR A 292 -15.35 0.19 7.07
N SER A 293 -14.45 1.06 7.48
CA SER A 293 -13.98 1.12 8.88
C SER A 293 -13.51 2.51 9.25
N THR A 294 -13.28 2.73 10.54
CA THR A 294 -12.69 3.97 11.09
C THR A 294 -11.28 3.70 11.59
N THR A 295 -10.46 4.73 11.75
CA THR A 295 -9.10 4.55 12.31
C THR A 295 -9.15 3.94 13.71
N ALA A 296 -10.16 4.31 14.52
CA ALA A 296 -10.37 3.76 15.85
C ALA A 296 -10.69 2.25 15.84
N ASP A 297 -11.53 1.78 14.92
CA ASP A 297 -11.84 0.36 14.80
C ASP A 297 -10.65 -0.46 14.31
N ILE A 298 -9.88 0.06 13.36
CA ILE A 298 -8.65 -0.61 12.92
C ILE A 298 -7.61 -0.64 14.05
N GLY A 299 -7.52 0.41 14.88
CA GLY A 299 -6.72 0.39 16.11
C GLY A 299 -7.18 -0.69 17.09
N ARG A 300 -8.49 -0.83 17.30
CA ARG A 300 -9.08 -1.90 18.11
C ARG A 300 -8.78 -3.29 17.57
N PHE A 301 -8.81 -3.49 16.25
CA PHE A 301 -8.37 -4.73 15.60
C PHE A 301 -6.92 -5.05 15.94
N ALA A 302 -6.01 -4.09 15.76
CA ALA A 302 -4.59 -4.26 16.09
C ALA A 302 -4.39 -4.63 17.57
N GLY A 303 -5.06 -3.90 18.48
CA GLY A 303 -5.00 -4.19 19.91
C GLY A 303 -5.60 -5.56 20.29
N ALA A 304 -6.65 -6.01 19.60
CA ALA A 304 -7.25 -7.33 19.82
C ALA A 304 -6.35 -8.48 19.30
N LEU A 305 -5.67 -8.26 18.18
CA LEU A 305 -4.71 -9.21 17.61
C LEU A 305 -3.47 -9.36 18.52
N LEU A 306 -2.87 -8.23 18.92
CA LEU A 306 -1.70 -8.21 19.81
C LEU A 306 -2.02 -8.68 21.24
N GLY A 307 -3.25 -8.41 21.70
CA GLY A 307 -3.74 -8.86 23.00
C GLY A 307 -4.27 -10.30 23.01
N TYR A 308 -4.06 -11.06 21.92
CA TYR A 308 -4.49 -12.46 21.78
C TYR A 308 -5.98 -12.71 22.02
N ARG A 309 -6.82 -11.72 21.70
CA ARG A 309 -8.29 -11.85 21.79
C ARG A 309 -8.91 -12.49 20.56
N LEU A 310 -8.23 -12.37 19.41
CA LEU A 310 -8.68 -12.95 18.14
C LEU A 310 -8.07 -14.34 17.90
N LEU A 311 -6.82 -14.51 18.29
CA LEU A 311 -6.01 -15.71 18.12
C LEU A 311 -5.15 -15.90 19.36
N ASP A 312 -4.76 -17.13 19.68
CA ASP A 312 -3.73 -17.36 20.69
C ASP A 312 -2.36 -16.84 20.22
N SER A 313 -1.38 -16.80 21.13
CA SER A 313 -0.05 -16.25 20.82
C SER A 313 0.68 -16.99 19.68
N ALA A 314 0.52 -18.30 19.57
CA ALA A 314 1.18 -19.09 18.52
C ALA A 314 0.56 -18.78 17.16
N HIS A 315 -0.76 -18.67 17.07
CA HIS A 315 -1.47 -18.32 15.84
C HIS A 315 -1.30 -16.85 15.48
N THR A 316 -1.25 -15.93 16.44
CA THR A 316 -0.90 -14.52 16.17
C THR A 316 0.51 -14.42 15.57
N ALA A 317 1.50 -15.12 16.13
CA ALA A 317 2.85 -15.16 15.56
C ALA A 317 2.87 -15.81 14.16
N LEU A 318 2.07 -16.87 13.95
CA LEU A 318 1.94 -17.54 12.67
C LEU A 318 1.43 -16.59 11.58
N VAL A 319 0.33 -15.86 11.83
CA VAL A 319 -0.31 -15.01 10.80
C VAL A 319 0.48 -13.74 10.50
N THR A 320 1.13 -13.15 11.53
CA THR A 320 1.86 -11.87 11.42
C THR A 320 3.31 -12.03 10.97
N GLY A 321 3.89 -13.23 11.08
CA GLY A 321 5.27 -13.48 10.65
C GLY A 321 5.40 -13.70 9.14
N GLY A 322 6.45 -13.15 8.54
CA GLY A 322 6.82 -13.39 7.15
C GLY A 322 6.91 -14.86 6.74
N LYS A 323 6.49 -15.19 5.52
CA LYS A 323 6.50 -16.56 4.96
C LYS A 323 7.20 -16.63 3.61
N VAL A 324 6.91 -15.67 2.74
CA VAL A 324 7.48 -15.61 1.38
C VAL A 324 8.18 -14.27 1.18
N PRO A 325 9.36 -14.24 0.56
CA PRO A 325 10.09 -13.00 0.34
C PRO A 325 9.31 -12.10 -0.63
N VAL A 326 9.22 -10.82 -0.30
CA VAL A 326 8.69 -9.75 -1.14
C VAL A 326 9.60 -8.53 -1.04
N ARG A 327 9.38 -7.52 -1.87
CA ARG A 327 10.14 -6.27 -1.76
C ARG A 327 10.00 -5.67 -0.36
N GLY A 328 11.13 -5.31 0.25
CA GLY A 328 11.19 -4.71 1.59
C GLY A 328 11.01 -5.69 2.77
N GLY A 329 10.75 -6.97 2.51
CA GLY A 329 10.59 -7.95 3.59
C GLY A 329 9.93 -9.25 3.14
N HIS A 330 8.85 -9.61 3.83
CA HIS A 330 8.13 -10.85 3.59
C HIS A 330 6.62 -10.61 3.58
N TYR A 331 5.88 -11.51 2.97
CA TYR A 331 4.42 -11.58 3.08
C TYR A 331 4.04 -12.77 3.97
N GLY A 332 3.16 -12.53 4.93
CA GLY A 332 2.56 -13.51 5.82
C GLY A 332 1.13 -13.87 5.41
N TYR A 333 0.27 -14.21 6.36
CA TYR A 333 -1.14 -14.48 6.09
C TYR A 333 -1.96 -13.20 6.24
N GLY A 334 -2.03 -12.39 5.17
CA GLY A 334 -2.74 -11.10 5.19
C GLY A 334 -1.91 -9.91 5.66
N PHE A 335 -0.61 -10.10 5.92
CA PHE A 335 0.28 -9.04 6.41
C PHE A 335 1.57 -8.97 5.59
N VAL A 336 2.01 -7.75 5.28
CA VAL A 336 3.41 -7.48 4.98
C VAL A 336 4.17 -7.45 6.29
N ASP A 337 5.32 -8.11 6.34
CA ASP A 337 6.28 -8.12 7.45
C ASP A 337 7.58 -7.49 6.96
N HIS A 338 7.82 -6.26 7.35
CA HIS A 338 8.88 -5.41 6.83
C HIS A 338 9.90 -5.11 7.93
N THR A 339 11.18 -5.15 7.59
CA THR A 339 12.26 -4.74 8.51
C THR A 339 13.25 -3.87 7.77
N LEU A 340 13.44 -2.65 8.26
CA LEU A 340 14.41 -1.70 7.70
C LEU A 340 15.14 -1.01 8.85
N ASP A 341 16.46 -0.91 8.74
CA ASP A 341 17.33 -0.29 9.76
C ASP A 341 17.09 -0.83 11.18
N GLY A 342 16.89 -2.15 11.28
CA GLY A 342 16.59 -2.84 12.55
C GLY A 342 15.20 -2.55 13.14
N THR A 343 14.38 -1.73 12.49
CA THR A 343 13.01 -1.45 12.89
C THR A 343 12.06 -2.35 12.10
N ARG A 344 11.35 -3.22 12.81
CA ARG A 344 10.33 -4.09 12.23
C ARG A 344 8.95 -3.44 12.34
N TRP A 345 8.15 -3.61 11.29
CA TRP A 345 6.71 -3.43 11.38
C TRP A 345 6.00 -4.48 10.53
N PHE A 346 4.81 -4.88 10.96
CA PHE A 346 3.90 -5.67 10.13
C PHE A 346 2.56 -4.96 9.98
N GLY A 347 1.85 -5.24 8.90
CA GLY A 347 0.67 -4.46 8.56
C GLY A 347 0.15 -4.75 7.17
N HIS A 348 -0.76 -3.91 6.68
CA HIS A 348 -1.20 -3.99 5.30
C HIS A 348 -1.73 -2.63 4.84
N SER A 349 -1.40 -2.29 3.59
CA SER A 349 -1.99 -1.15 2.90
C SER A 349 -3.05 -1.62 1.91
N GLY A 350 -4.05 -0.80 1.65
CA GLY A 350 -5.06 -1.07 0.62
C GLY A 350 -5.52 0.21 -0.04
N GLY A 351 -6.00 0.13 -1.27
CA GLY A 351 -6.58 1.30 -1.93
C GLY A 351 -6.98 1.06 -3.36
N THR A 352 -7.92 1.88 -3.82
CA THR A 352 -8.35 1.97 -5.22
C THR A 352 -8.18 3.42 -5.68
N GLY A 353 -8.69 3.76 -6.86
CA GLY A 353 -8.76 5.15 -7.30
C GLY A 353 -9.54 6.00 -6.30
N GLY A 354 -8.89 7.03 -5.76
CA GLY A 354 -9.49 8.04 -4.90
C GLY A 354 -9.65 7.68 -3.43
N ILE A 355 -9.16 6.52 -2.97
CA ILE A 355 -9.25 6.14 -1.57
C ILE A 355 -8.18 5.10 -1.19
N ASN A 356 -7.59 5.24 -0.01
CA ASN A 356 -6.57 4.30 0.48
C ASN A 356 -6.44 4.32 2.00
N GLY A 357 -5.88 3.24 2.55
CA GLY A 357 -5.59 3.10 3.96
C GLY A 357 -4.30 2.33 4.19
N ASP A 358 -3.69 2.53 5.35
CA ASP A 358 -2.50 1.81 5.78
C ASP A 358 -2.53 1.58 7.30
N LEU A 359 -2.30 0.34 7.70
CA LEU A 359 -2.09 -0.10 9.08
C LEU A 359 -0.65 -0.56 9.21
N ARG A 360 0.08 -0.01 10.18
CA ARG A 360 1.41 -0.50 10.57
C ARG A 360 1.49 -0.71 12.07
N ILE A 361 1.97 -1.88 12.47
CA ILE A 361 2.16 -2.30 13.85
C ILE A 361 3.66 -2.50 14.07
N TYR A 362 4.22 -1.80 15.04
CA TYR A 362 5.63 -1.87 15.44
C TYR A 362 5.71 -2.62 16.78
N PRO A 363 5.88 -3.95 16.77
CA PRO A 363 5.74 -4.76 17.97
C PRO A 363 6.80 -4.45 19.04
N GLU A 364 8.01 -4.04 18.64
CA GLU A 364 9.12 -3.76 19.57
C GLU A 364 8.92 -2.45 20.34
N SER A 365 8.41 -1.40 19.69
CA SER A 365 8.16 -0.09 20.31
C SER A 365 6.73 0.06 20.88
N GLY A 366 5.84 -0.85 20.49
CA GLY A 366 4.44 -0.87 20.87
C GLY A 366 3.54 0.08 20.08
N TYR A 367 4.05 0.73 19.03
CA TYR A 367 3.25 1.66 18.23
C TYR A 367 2.31 0.94 17.25
N VAL A 368 1.09 1.46 17.14
CA VAL A 368 0.15 1.16 16.06
C VAL A 368 -0.18 2.45 15.35
N ILE A 369 0.00 2.48 14.03
CA ILE A 369 -0.30 3.64 13.20
C ILE A 369 -1.35 3.24 12.18
N VAL A 370 -2.47 3.96 12.19
CA VAL A 370 -3.54 3.80 11.20
C VAL A 370 -3.77 5.12 10.49
N VAL A 371 -3.79 5.09 9.16
CA VAL A 371 -4.20 6.23 8.36
C VAL A 371 -5.20 5.78 7.31
N LEU A 372 -6.30 6.52 7.18
CA LEU A 372 -7.30 6.38 6.13
C LEU A 372 -7.37 7.70 5.36
N ALA A 373 -7.47 7.64 4.03
CA ALA A 373 -7.49 8.81 3.17
C ALA A 373 -8.46 8.65 2.00
N ASN A 374 -9.27 9.69 1.77
CA ASN A 374 -10.19 9.79 0.64
C ASN A 374 -9.53 10.43 -0.60
N LEU A 375 -8.27 10.06 -0.85
CA LEU A 375 -7.47 10.42 -2.02
C LEU A 375 -6.82 9.15 -2.60
N ASP A 376 -6.30 9.22 -3.82
CA ASP A 376 -5.48 8.12 -4.36
C ASP A 376 -4.29 7.81 -3.43
N PRO A 377 -3.80 6.55 -3.41
CA PRO A 377 -2.50 6.31 -2.82
C PRO A 377 -1.47 7.27 -3.47
N PRO A 378 -0.53 7.79 -2.68
CA PRO A 378 0.06 7.15 -1.52
C PRO A 378 -0.46 7.78 -0.21
N ALA A 379 -1.56 8.55 -0.24
CA ALA A 379 -1.87 9.56 0.78
C ALA A 379 -1.80 9.03 2.22
N ALA A 380 -2.31 7.82 2.49
CA ALA A 380 -2.16 7.17 3.79
C ALA A 380 -0.75 6.61 4.02
N THR A 381 -0.23 5.81 3.07
CA THR A 381 1.10 5.17 3.20
C THR A 381 2.25 6.16 3.38
N ALA A 382 2.14 7.38 2.83
CA ALA A 382 3.10 8.45 3.01
C ALA A 382 3.07 9.00 4.45
N MET A 383 1.88 9.08 5.06
CA MET A 383 1.71 9.54 6.43
C MET A 383 2.19 8.49 7.44
N THR A 384 1.85 7.22 7.25
CA THR A 384 2.32 6.13 8.11
C THR A 384 3.84 5.97 8.03
N ALA A 385 4.45 6.08 6.84
CA ALA A 385 5.90 6.10 6.67
C ALA A 385 6.53 7.29 7.40
N PHE A 386 6.01 8.51 7.19
CA PHE A 386 6.56 9.70 7.85
C PHE A 386 6.61 9.58 9.37
N ALA A 387 5.52 9.12 9.99
CA ALA A 387 5.43 8.89 11.43
C ALA A 387 6.33 7.72 11.86
N GLY A 388 6.23 6.60 11.14
CA GLY A 388 6.97 5.37 11.37
C GLY A 388 8.48 5.50 11.26
N ASP A 389 9.00 6.48 10.53
CA ASP A 389 10.43 6.77 10.40
C ASP A 389 10.97 7.70 11.50
N ARG A 390 10.09 8.36 12.26
CA ARG A 390 10.45 9.39 13.25
C ARG A 390 10.13 9.01 14.69
N LEU A 391 9.14 8.15 14.92
CA LEU A 391 8.82 7.65 16.25
C LEU A 391 9.99 6.85 16.85
N PRO A 392 10.11 6.75 18.18
CA PRO A 392 11.09 5.87 18.83
C PRO A 392 11.00 4.42 18.33
N ALA A 393 12.15 3.76 18.14
CA ALA A 393 12.20 2.39 17.61
C ALA A 393 11.97 1.28 18.67
N GLY A 394 11.93 1.64 19.96
CA GLY A 394 11.80 0.69 21.08
C GLY A 394 13.02 0.73 21.99
#